data_AF-A0A952LL59-F1
#
_entry.id   AF-A0A952LL59-F1
#
_cell.length_a   1.000
_cell.length_b   1.000
_cell.length_c   1.000
_cell.angle_alpha   90.00
_cell.angle_beta   90.00
_cell.angle_gamma   90.00
#
_symmetry.space_group_name_H-M   'P 1'
#
loop_
_entity.id
_entity.type
_entity.pdbx_description
1 polymer ?
#
loop_
_entity_poly.entity_id
_entity_poly.type
_entity_poly.pdbx_seq_one_letter_code
_entity_poly.pdbx_strand_id
1 'polypeptide(L)'
;QGEIDSLRLSYTDDYPDIIRLKQQIGDLENQAANPTQSSGGFGATLNSPVYQQLRSDLAAASAEADSLRSKINQLSILKEKEVERSTDSGRVEREYAELTRDYTINQEIFEDLLRRQESARLAMTLSEEQQGVLYRIAQEAIYPYLPTGLRFVHIAFAGMVLSVLLPLGFLIVFLKLDPRIRTSSSVTDVLELPLLTVVPHMNSPKEKPGFLSKPSGVWTVVGCVLALYMIVTVLKFILSSAGQGGGIL
;
A
#
# COMPACT_ATOMS: atom_id res chain seq x y z
N GLN A 1 59.77 -45.15 13.48
CA GLN A 1 59.29 -43.77 13.70
C GLN A 1 57.95 -43.74 14.43
N GLY A 2 56.92 -44.50 14.01
CA GLY A 2 55.60 -44.50 14.68
C GLY A 2 55.57 -44.86 16.18
N GLU A 3 56.50 -45.69 16.67
CA GLU A 3 56.57 -46.07 18.09
C GLU A 3 57.18 -44.98 19.00
N ILE A 4 58.08 -44.14 18.49
CA ILE A 4 58.59 -42.98 19.24
C ILE A 4 57.53 -41.89 19.31
N ASP A 5 56.80 -41.67 18.22
CA ASP A 5 55.74 -40.66 18.18
C ASP A 5 54.57 -41.03 19.10
N SER A 6 54.29 -42.32 19.30
CA SER A 6 53.33 -42.79 20.30
C SER A 6 53.85 -42.69 21.74
N LEU A 7 55.12 -43.01 22.00
CA LEU A 7 55.71 -42.86 23.34
C LEU A 7 55.86 -41.38 23.76
N ARG A 8 56.12 -40.46 22.83
CA ARG A 8 56.23 -39.01 23.09
C ARG A 8 54.92 -38.32 23.47
N LEU A 9 53.78 -38.92 23.13
CA LEU A 9 52.47 -38.44 23.56
C LEU A 9 52.24 -38.65 25.07
N SER A 10 53.01 -39.55 25.71
CA SER A 10 52.81 -39.96 27.11
C SER A 10 54.03 -39.73 28.02
N TYR A 11 55.25 -39.68 27.46
CA TYR A 11 56.50 -39.59 28.22
C TYR A 11 57.42 -38.48 27.70
N THR A 12 58.16 -37.83 28.61
CA THR A 12 59.16 -36.79 28.32
C THR A 12 60.41 -37.40 27.66
N ASP A 13 61.13 -36.64 26.83
CA ASP A 13 62.30 -37.11 26.05
C ASP A 13 63.44 -37.73 26.89
N ASP A 14 63.46 -37.51 28.22
CA ASP A 14 64.44 -38.06 29.16
C ASP A 14 64.12 -39.48 29.67
N TYR A 15 62.98 -40.06 29.27
CA TYR A 15 62.60 -41.40 29.72
C TYR A 15 63.56 -42.46 29.14
N PRO A 16 64.07 -43.39 29.96
CA PRO A 16 65.16 -44.30 29.58
C PRO A 16 64.86 -45.16 28.33
N ASP A 17 63.58 -45.47 28.08
CA ASP A 17 63.19 -46.26 26.91
C ASP A 17 63.21 -45.43 25.61
N ILE A 18 62.89 -44.13 25.67
CA ILE A 18 63.02 -43.22 24.52
C ILE A 18 64.50 -43.02 24.18
N ILE A 19 65.36 -42.89 25.19
CA ILE A 19 66.82 -42.77 24.99
C ILE A 19 67.38 -44.03 24.35
N ARG A 20 66.99 -45.22 24.82
CA ARG A 20 67.39 -46.51 24.23
C ARG A 20 66.95 -46.64 22.78
N LEU A 21 65.69 -46.29 22.47
CA LEU A 21 65.16 -46.29 21.11
C LEU A 21 65.89 -45.28 20.20
N LYS A 22 66.22 -44.09 20.72
CA LYS A 22 66.97 -43.06 19.98
C LYS A 22 68.41 -43.48 19.73
N GLN A 23 69.06 -44.17 20.68
CA GLN A 23 70.37 -44.77 20.52
C GLN A 23 70.34 -45.91 19.49
N GLN A 24 69.35 -46.81 19.56
CA GLN A 24 69.18 -47.88 18.56
C GLN A 24 68.96 -47.33 17.15
N ILE A 25 68.19 -46.25 16.99
CA ILE A 25 68.04 -45.58 15.69
C ILE A 25 69.35 -44.94 15.24
N GLY A 26 70.07 -44.26 16.14
CA GLY A 26 71.38 -43.69 15.83
C GLY A 26 72.41 -44.74 15.43
N ASP A 27 72.42 -45.90 16.08
CA ASP A 27 73.30 -47.02 15.74
C ASP A 27 72.94 -47.63 14.38
N LEU A 28 71.64 -47.74 14.06
CA LEU A 28 71.16 -48.21 12.76
C LEU A 28 71.43 -47.19 11.63
N GLU A 29 71.29 -45.89 11.88
CA GLU A 29 71.65 -44.83 10.93
C GLU A 29 73.16 -44.81 10.66
N ASN A 30 73.98 -44.99 11.70
CA ASN A 30 75.43 -45.08 11.56
C ASN A 30 75.89 -46.35 10.80
N GLN A 31 75.16 -47.47 10.95
CA GLN A 31 75.37 -48.68 10.15
C GLN A 31 74.92 -48.51 8.68
N ALA A 32 73.90 -47.70 8.41
CA ALA A 32 73.48 -47.36 7.05
C ALA A 32 74.44 -46.36 6.37
N ALA A 33 75.08 -45.46 7.14
CA ALA A 33 75.99 -44.43 6.64
C ALA A 33 77.42 -44.93 6.34
N ASN A 34 77.86 -46.07 6.89
CA ASN A 34 79.18 -46.66 6.65
C ASN A 34 79.13 -48.06 6.02
N PRO A 35 78.91 -48.21 4.70
CA PRO A 35 78.90 -49.50 4.01
C PRO A 35 80.32 -49.96 3.61
N THR A 36 81.31 -49.87 4.50
CA THR A 36 82.72 -50.15 4.13
C THR A 36 83.42 -51.04 5.15
N GLN A 37 83.04 -52.32 5.17
CA GLN A 37 83.96 -53.47 5.37
C GLN A 37 83.21 -54.80 5.19
N SER A 38 82.79 -55.07 3.97
CA SER A 38 82.58 -56.44 3.47
C SER A 38 82.75 -56.44 1.95
N SER A 39 84.00 -56.38 1.52
CA SER A 39 84.40 -56.67 0.14
C SER A 39 84.15 -58.15 -0.14
N GLY A 40 82.96 -58.47 -0.63
CA GLY A 40 82.57 -59.84 -0.92
C GLY A 40 81.05 -59.98 -1.05
N GLY A 41 80.49 -59.48 -2.13
CA GLY A 41 79.09 -59.72 -2.50
C GLY A 41 78.20 -58.51 -2.32
N PHE A 42 78.14 -57.68 -3.35
CA PHE A 42 76.98 -56.82 -3.62
C PHE A 42 75.68 -57.66 -3.79
N GLY A 43 75.77 -59.00 -3.82
CA GLY A 43 74.64 -59.90 -3.62
C GLY A 43 74.28 -60.19 -2.16
N ALA A 44 75.20 -60.10 -1.19
CA ALA A 44 74.96 -60.63 0.17
C ALA A 44 74.16 -59.68 1.10
N THR A 45 74.30 -58.36 0.95
CA THR A 45 73.47 -57.37 1.68
C THR A 45 72.08 -57.20 1.03
N LEU A 46 72.01 -57.37 -0.30
CA LEU A 46 70.77 -57.53 -1.07
C LEU A 46 70.07 -58.89 -0.84
N ASN A 47 70.79 -59.87 -0.25
CA ASN A 47 70.29 -61.20 0.13
C ASN A 47 70.12 -61.37 1.65
N SER A 48 70.21 -60.30 2.44
CA SER A 48 69.78 -60.36 3.84
C SER A 48 68.26 -60.59 3.88
N PRO A 49 67.77 -61.66 4.53
CA PRO A 49 66.36 -62.04 4.50
C PRO A 49 65.44 -60.92 5.02
N VAL A 50 65.94 -60.12 5.98
CA VAL A 50 65.21 -58.97 6.55
C VAL A 50 65.03 -57.85 5.53
N TYR A 51 66.04 -57.57 4.68
CA TYR A 51 65.97 -56.50 3.69
C TYR A 51 65.07 -56.87 2.50
N GLN A 52 65.04 -58.17 2.15
CA GLN A 52 64.10 -58.69 1.15
C GLN A 52 62.65 -58.61 1.65
N GLN A 53 62.41 -58.91 2.93
CA GLN A 53 61.10 -58.72 3.57
C GLN A 53 60.66 -57.26 3.60
N LEU A 54 61.55 -56.33 3.99
CA LEU A 54 61.19 -54.91 4.02
C LEU A 54 60.89 -54.35 2.63
N ARG A 55 61.63 -54.81 1.60
CA ARG A 55 61.35 -54.44 0.21
C ARG A 55 60.05 -55.05 -0.30
N SER A 56 59.72 -56.29 0.08
CA SER A 56 58.42 -56.88 -0.27
C SER A 56 57.27 -56.16 0.41
N ASP A 57 57.44 -55.76 1.68
CA ASP A 57 56.42 -55.02 2.44
C ASP A 57 56.21 -53.63 1.86
N LEU A 58 57.28 -52.92 1.48
CA LEU A 58 57.19 -51.64 0.79
C LEU A 58 56.49 -51.79 -0.56
N ALA A 59 56.86 -52.81 -1.35
CA ALA A 59 56.22 -53.08 -2.63
C ALA A 59 54.72 -53.40 -2.45
N ALA A 60 54.38 -54.23 -1.47
CA ALA A 60 53.00 -54.56 -1.12
C ALA A 60 52.20 -53.31 -0.69
N ALA A 61 52.76 -52.49 0.20
CA ALA A 61 52.14 -51.25 0.65
C ALA A 61 51.98 -50.22 -0.49
N SER A 62 52.95 -50.11 -1.39
CA SER A 62 52.85 -49.24 -2.57
C SER A 62 51.77 -49.71 -3.55
N ALA A 63 51.71 -51.03 -3.81
CA ALA A 63 50.69 -51.61 -4.66
C ALA A 63 49.29 -51.45 -4.05
N GLU A 64 49.17 -51.58 -2.72
CA GLU A 64 47.94 -51.33 -2.00
C GLU A 64 47.53 -49.86 -2.09
N ALA A 65 48.46 -48.92 -1.88
CA ALA A 65 48.21 -47.48 -2.01
C ALA A 65 47.76 -47.08 -3.43
N ASP A 66 48.38 -47.64 -4.47
CA ASP A 66 47.99 -47.41 -5.85
C ASP A 66 46.62 -48.03 -6.16
N SER A 67 46.32 -49.22 -5.61
CA SER A 67 45.00 -49.84 -5.73
C SER A 67 43.90 -49.00 -5.06
N LEU A 68 44.19 -48.43 -3.88
CA LEU A 68 43.29 -47.54 -3.15
C LEU A 68 43.06 -46.24 -3.90
N ARG A 69 44.11 -45.63 -4.47
CA ARG A 69 43.97 -44.46 -5.34
C ARG A 69 43.10 -44.74 -6.55
N SER A 70 43.29 -45.89 -7.21
CA SER A 70 42.45 -46.30 -8.33
C SER A 70 40.98 -46.46 -7.91
N LYS A 71 40.72 -47.11 -6.77
CA LYS A 71 39.37 -47.24 -6.21
C LYS A 71 38.74 -45.89 -5.87
N ILE A 72 39.48 -44.96 -5.27
CA ILE A 72 38.99 -43.61 -4.97
C ILE A 72 38.60 -42.89 -6.25
N ASN A 73 39.43 -42.94 -7.29
CA ASN A 73 39.13 -42.31 -8.57
C ASN A 73 37.90 -42.93 -9.26
N GLN A 74 37.75 -44.26 -9.19
CA GLN A 74 36.56 -44.94 -9.71
C GLN A 74 35.29 -44.53 -8.95
N LEU A 75 35.37 -44.49 -7.61
CA LEU A 75 34.25 -44.07 -6.76
C LEU A 75 33.89 -42.60 -6.97
N SER A 76 34.86 -41.71 -7.18
CA SER A 76 34.58 -40.31 -7.48
C SER A 76 33.86 -40.14 -8.81
N ILE A 77 34.25 -40.91 -9.84
CA ILE A 77 33.55 -40.89 -11.14
C ILE A 77 32.13 -41.44 -11.00
N LEU A 78 31.94 -42.54 -10.27
CA LEU A 78 30.61 -43.11 -10.02
C LEU A 78 29.71 -42.15 -9.24
N LYS A 79 30.26 -41.47 -8.23
CA LYS A 79 29.53 -40.46 -7.45
C LYS A 79 29.08 -39.30 -8.34
N GLU A 80 29.98 -38.75 -9.16
CA GLU A 80 29.65 -37.62 -10.04
C GLU A 80 28.54 -37.99 -11.01
N LYS A 81 28.62 -39.19 -11.62
CA LYS A 81 27.59 -39.71 -12.52
C LYS A 81 26.24 -39.89 -11.83
N GLU A 82 26.22 -40.35 -10.59
CA GLU A 82 24.98 -40.52 -9.84
C GLU A 82 24.37 -39.18 -9.41
N VAL A 83 25.21 -38.19 -9.05
CA VAL A 83 24.76 -36.82 -8.79
C VAL A 83 24.14 -36.21 -10.04
N GLU A 84 24.81 -36.31 -11.20
CA GLU A 84 24.28 -35.84 -12.49
C GLU A 84 22.93 -36.50 -12.80
N ARG A 85 22.84 -37.83 -12.68
CA ARG A 85 21.60 -38.58 -12.89
C ARG A 85 20.48 -38.14 -11.93
N SER A 86 20.81 -37.91 -10.66
CA SER A 86 19.85 -37.44 -9.65
C SER A 86 19.32 -36.04 -10.00
N THR A 87 20.21 -35.12 -10.42
CA THR A 87 19.80 -33.77 -10.84
C THR A 87 18.91 -33.77 -12.07
N ASP A 88 19.21 -34.63 -13.05
CA ASP A 88 18.40 -34.73 -14.27
C ASP A 88 17.03 -35.34 -13.99
N SER A 89 16.98 -36.39 -13.14
CA SER A 89 15.71 -36.98 -12.68
C SER A 89 14.85 -35.95 -11.94
N GLY A 90 15.45 -35.14 -11.06
CA GLY A 90 14.74 -34.07 -10.35
C GLY A 90 14.31 -32.89 -11.24
N ARG A 91 14.97 -32.68 -12.39
CA ARG A 91 14.53 -31.71 -13.40
C ARG A 91 13.32 -32.23 -14.16
N VAL A 92 13.37 -33.48 -14.63
CA VAL A 92 12.26 -34.13 -15.36
C VAL A 92 11.00 -34.20 -14.50
N GLU A 93 11.12 -34.56 -13.21
CA GLU A 93 9.97 -34.61 -12.30
C GLU A 93 9.30 -33.24 -12.13
N ARG A 94 10.10 -32.17 -12.00
CA ARG A 94 9.57 -30.80 -11.88
C ARG A 94 8.86 -30.35 -13.15
N GLU A 95 9.46 -30.61 -14.31
CA GLU A 95 8.88 -30.27 -15.61
C GLU A 95 7.57 -31.03 -15.84
N TYR A 96 7.52 -32.32 -15.48
CA TYR A 96 6.31 -33.12 -15.56
C TYR A 96 5.20 -32.61 -14.62
N ALA A 97 5.55 -32.25 -13.38
CA ALA A 97 4.61 -31.69 -12.42
C ALA A 97 4.05 -30.33 -12.88
N GLU A 98 4.91 -29.46 -13.43
CA GLU A 98 4.51 -28.17 -14.00
C GLU A 98 3.55 -28.36 -15.17
N LEU A 99 3.90 -29.23 -16.13
CA LEU A 99 3.07 -29.50 -17.30
C LEU A 99 1.73 -30.13 -16.92
N THR A 100 1.73 -31.02 -15.94
CA THR A 100 0.49 -31.65 -15.43
C THR A 100 -0.41 -30.62 -14.78
N ARG A 101 0.14 -29.76 -13.91
CA ARG A 101 -0.62 -28.68 -13.27
C ARG A 101 -1.22 -27.73 -14.31
N ASP A 102 -0.40 -27.30 -15.28
CA ASP A 102 -0.84 -26.37 -16.31
C ASP A 102 -1.90 -26.99 -17.21
N TYR A 103 -1.77 -28.29 -17.54
CA TYR A 103 -2.82 -29.04 -18.23
C TYR A 103 -4.13 -29.05 -17.44
N THR A 104 -4.09 -29.38 -16.15
CA THR A 104 -5.27 -29.40 -15.28
C THR A 104 -5.94 -28.03 -15.19
N ILE A 105 -5.17 -26.96 -14.99
CA ILE A 105 -5.70 -25.58 -14.93
C ILE A 105 -6.37 -25.20 -16.26
N ASN A 106 -5.72 -25.48 -17.39
CA ASN A 106 -6.27 -25.15 -18.70
C ASN A 106 -7.54 -25.95 -19.00
N GLN A 107 -7.60 -27.22 -18.59
CA GLN A 107 -8.80 -28.02 -18.70
C GLN A 107 -9.94 -27.43 -17.87
N GLU A 108 -9.70 -27.05 -16.60
CA GLU A 108 -10.70 -26.44 -15.73
C GLU A 108 -11.25 -25.12 -16.30
N ILE A 109 -10.35 -24.25 -16.80
CA ILE A 109 -10.74 -22.99 -17.45
C ILE A 109 -11.58 -23.26 -18.70
N PHE A 110 -11.18 -24.21 -19.53
CA PHE A 110 -11.94 -24.58 -20.72
C PHE A 110 -13.35 -25.08 -20.35
N GLU A 111 -13.45 -25.96 -19.35
CA GLU A 111 -14.74 -26.46 -18.86
C GLU A 111 -15.61 -25.35 -18.28
N ASP A 112 -15.06 -24.40 -17.51
CA ASP A 112 -15.82 -23.24 -16.99
C ASP A 112 -16.30 -22.33 -18.12
N LEU A 113 -15.45 -22.02 -19.09
CA LEU A 113 -15.83 -21.22 -20.25
C LEU A 113 -16.92 -21.90 -21.07
N LEU A 114 -16.83 -23.22 -21.28
CA LEU A 114 -17.85 -23.99 -21.98
C LEU A 114 -19.19 -23.95 -21.21
N ARG A 115 -19.15 -24.13 -19.88
CA ARG A 115 -20.36 -24.00 -19.04
C ARG A 115 -20.97 -22.61 -19.13
N ARG A 116 -20.15 -21.56 -19.09
CA ARG A 116 -20.63 -20.17 -19.24
C ARG A 116 -21.24 -19.94 -20.62
N GLN A 117 -20.61 -20.44 -21.67
CA GLN A 117 -21.13 -20.35 -23.04
C GLN A 117 -22.51 -21.02 -23.16
N GLU A 118 -22.65 -22.25 -22.66
CA GLU A 118 -23.95 -22.94 -22.69
C GLU A 118 -24.98 -22.24 -21.81
N SER A 119 -24.60 -21.76 -20.62
CA SER A 119 -25.52 -20.99 -19.76
C SER A 119 -26.03 -19.71 -20.43
N ALA A 120 -25.15 -19.00 -21.15
CA ALA A 120 -25.51 -17.80 -21.88
C ALA A 120 -26.41 -18.12 -23.08
N ARG A 121 -26.12 -19.22 -23.78
CA ARG A 121 -26.96 -19.72 -24.88
C ARG A 121 -28.36 -20.08 -24.38
N LEU A 122 -28.47 -20.83 -23.29
CA LEU A 122 -29.74 -21.19 -22.67
C LEU A 122 -30.51 -19.96 -22.19
N ALA A 123 -29.81 -18.97 -21.60
CA ALA A 123 -30.43 -17.71 -21.20
C ALA A 123 -30.97 -16.92 -22.41
N MET A 124 -30.25 -16.90 -23.54
CA MET A 124 -30.74 -16.28 -24.78
C MET A 124 -31.97 -17.00 -25.32
N THR A 125 -31.95 -18.34 -25.42
CA THR A 125 -33.12 -19.09 -25.92
C THR A 125 -34.36 -18.92 -25.04
N LEU A 126 -34.20 -18.91 -23.71
CA LEU A 126 -35.29 -18.64 -22.77
C LEU A 126 -35.85 -17.21 -22.93
N SER A 127 -34.97 -16.23 -23.19
CA SER A 127 -35.39 -14.84 -23.43
C SER A 127 -36.14 -14.66 -24.76
N GLU A 128 -35.78 -15.42 -25.80
CA GLU A 128 -36.48 -15.45 -27.08
C GLU A 128 -37.86 -16.14 -26.96
N GLU A 129 -37.97 -17.21 -26.17
CA GLU A 129 -39.23 -17.93 -25.92
C GLU A 129 -40.23 -17.17 -25.00
N GLN A 130 -40.00 -15.89 -24.70
CA GLN A 130 -40.84 -15.05 -23.83
C GLN A 130 -41.04 -15.60 -22.40
N GLN A 131 -40.25 -16.58 -21.97
CA GLN A 131 -40.18 -16.99 -20.56
C GLN A 131 -39.30 -15.97 -19.82
N GLY A 132 -39.98 -14.94 -19.29
CA GLY A 132 -39.43 -13.74 -18.67
C GLY A 132 -38.01 -13.81 -18.11
N VAL A 133 -37.21 -12.81 -18.49
CA VAL A 133 -35.89 -12.53 -17.93
C VAL A 133 -35.96 -12.56 -16.40
N LEU A 134 -35.29 -13.52 -15.76
CA LEU A 134 -35.11 -13.57 -14.31
C LEU A 134 -34.15 -12.43 -13.92
N TYR A 135 -34.67 -11.20 -13.81
CA TYR A 135 -33.91 -10.09 -13.26
C TYR A 135 -33.62 -10.36 -11.79
N ARG A 136 -32.36 -10.66 -11.48
CA ARG A 136 -31.86 -10.68 -10.11
C ARG A 136 -31.35 -9.29 -9.79
N ILE A 137 -31.93 -8.65 -8.77
CA ILE A 137 -31.45 -7.36 -8.26
C ILE A 137 -30.05 -7.59 -7.68
N ALA A 138 -29.01 -7.21 -8.44
CA ALA A 138 -27.62 -7.38 -8.02
C ALA A 138 -27.23 -6.33 -6.97
N GLN A 139 -27.80 -5.14 -7.08
CA GLN A 139 -27.59 -4.04 -6.15
C GLN A 139 -28.92 -3.29 -5.97
N GLU A 140 -29.34 -3.12 -4.72
CA GLU A 140 -30.52 -2.34 -4.35
C GLU A 140 -30.31 -0.86 -4.73
N ALA A 141 -31.41 -0.16 -5.06
CA ALA A 141 -31.35 1.27 -5.33
C ALA A 141 -30.98 2.04 -4.05
N ILE A 142 -29.90 2.81 -4.11
CA ILE A 142 -29.50 3.72 -3.03
C ILE A 142 -30.12 5.10 -3.24
N TYR A 143 -30.82 5.61 -2.22
CA TYR A 143 -31.35 6.97 -2.24
C TYR A 143 -30.23 7.99 -1.96
N PRO A 144 -30.18 9.12 -2.69
CA PRO A 144 -29.21 10.16 -2.42
C PRO A 144 -29.48 10.82 -1.06
N TYR A 145 -28.50 10.77 -0.16
CA TYR A 145 -28.56 11.35 1.18
C TYR A 145 -28.25 12.86 1.22
N LEU A 146 -27.86 13.43 0.08
CA LEU A 146 -27.55 14.84 -0.09
C LEU A 146 -28.54 15.46 -1.09
N PRO A 147 -29.16 16.62 -0.78
CA PRO A 147 -30.03 17.31 -1.71
C PRO A 147 -29.22 17.84 -2.91
N THR A 148 -29.69 17.53 -4.11
CA THR A 148 -29.18 18.06 -5.38
C THR A 148 -29.89 19.38 -5.70
N GLY A 149 -29.39 20.51 -5.18
CA GLY A 149 -29.97 21.83 -5.45
C GLY A 149 -29.50 22.96 -4.53
N LEU A 150 -30.27 24.06 -4.53
CA LEU A 150 -30.05 25.23 -3.66
C LEU A 150 -30.13 24.81 -2.17
N ARG A 151 -28.96 24.78 -1.53
CA ARG A 151 -28.86 24.46 -0.09
C ARG A 151 -29.40 25.62 0.76
N PHE A 152 -29.92 25.28 1.94
CA PHE A 152 -30.45 26.24 2.92
C PHE A 152 -29.46 27.38 3.23
N VAL A 153 -28.16 27.10 3.25
CA VAL A 153 -27.10 28.10 3.48
C VAL A 153 -27.12 29.23 2.45
N HIS A 154 -27.37 28.94 1.17
CA HIS A 154 -27.43 29.97 0.13
C HIS A 154 -28.61 30.91 0.33
N ILE A 155 -29.78 30.34 0.68
CA ILE A 155 -31.00 31.13 0.95
C ILE A 155 -30.80 31.98 2.21
N ALA A 156 -30.22 31.40 3.27
CA ALA A 156 -29.94 32.10 4.51
C ALA A 156 -28.99 33.29 4.28
N PHE A 157 -27.92 33.09 3.52
CA PHE A 157 -26.97 34.14 3.17
C PHE A 157 -27.61 35.23 2.32
N ALA A 158 -28.35 34.85 1.27
CA ALA A 158 -29.06 35.82 0.42
C ALA A 158 -30.09 36.64 1.22
N GLY A 159 -30.82 36.00 2.14
CA GLY A 159 -31.77 36.67 3.03
C GLY A 159 -31.08 37.66 3.97
N MET A 160 -29.94 37.29 4.56
CA MET A 160 -29.16 38.20 5.41
C MET A 160 -28.69 39.42 4.64
N VAL A 161 -28.14 39.24 3.44
CA VAL A 161 -27.69 40.35 2.58
C VAL A 161 -28.85 41.26 2.18
N LEU A 162 -29.97 40.68 1.73
CA LEU A 162 -31.15 41.46 1.36
C LEU A 162 -31.75 42.22 2.54
N SER A 163 -31.74 41.66 3.74
CA SER A 163 -32.31 42.30 4.94
C SER A 163 -31.62 43.62 5.29
N VAL A 164 -30.33 43.76 4.99
CA VAL A 164 -29.57 44.99 5.22
C VAL A 164 -29.70 45.92 4.02
N LEU A 165 -29.63 45.38 2.81
CA LEU A 165 -29.60 46.18 1.59
C LEU A 165 -30.95 46.87 1.30
N LEU A 166 -32.07 46.19 1.57
CA LEU A 166 -33.40 46.68 1.26
C LEU A 166 -33.82 47.92 2.07
N PRO A 167 -33.68 47.97 3.43
CA PRO A 167 -34.01 49.17 4.19
C PRO A 167 -33.05 50.34 3.91
N LEU A 168 -31.76 50.06 3.71
CA LEU A 168 -30.78 51.10 3.34
C LEU A 168 -31.10 51.68 1.96
N GLY A 169 -31.37 50.82 0.98
CA GLY A 169 -31.78 51.25 -0.36
C GLY A 169 -33.07 52.06 -0.32
N PHE A 170 -34.07 51.60 0.45
CA PHE A 170 -35.33 52.30 0.62
C PHE A 170 -35.13 53.68 1.26
N LEU A 171 -34.28 53.81 2.28
CA LEU A 171 -33.95 55.09 2.91
C LEU A 171 -33.32 56.07 1.91
N ILE A 172 -32.38 55.62 1.09
CA ILE A 172 -31.70 56.45 0.08
C ILE A 172 -32.70 56.93 -0.97
N VAL A 173 -33.53 56.01 -1.49
CA VAL A 173 -34.58 56.34 -2.47
C VAL A 173 -35.58 57.32 -1.86
N PHE A 174 -36.06 57.06 -0.64
CA PHE A 174 -36.97 57.95 0.06
C PHE A 174 -36.37 59.35 0.27
N LEU A 175 -35.09 59.43 0.63
CA LEU A 175 -34.39 60.71 0.80
C LEU A 175 -34.22 61.47 -0.52
N LYS A 176 -34.02 60.76 -1.64
CA LYS A 176 -33.92 61.36 -2.97
C LYS A 176 -35.27 61.81 -3.53
N LEU A 177 -36.36 61.13 -3.17
CA LEU A 177 -37.71 61.48 -3.60
C LEU A 177 -38.41 62.50 -2.68
N ASP A 178 -37.89 62.82 -1.48
CA ASP A 178 -38.44 63.86 -0.60
C ASP A 178 -37.95 65.25 -1.06
N PRO A 179 -38.81 66.10 -1.66
CA PRO A 179 -38.43 67.44 -2.11
C PRO A 179 -38.34 68.46 -0.96
N ARG A 180 -38.38 68.04 0.32
CA ARG A 180 -38.31 68.98 1.46
C ARG A 180 -36.90 69.51 1.69
N ILE A 181 -36.76 70.81 1.46
CA ILE A 181 -35.58 71.59 1.87
C ILE A 181 -35.63 71.78 3.40
N ARG A 182 -34.75 71.07 4.12
CA ARG A 182 -34.70 71.12 5.60
C ARG A 182 -33.56 71.97 6.17
N THR A 183 -32.57 72.29 5.35
CA THR A 183 -31.40 73.08 5.75
C THR A 183 -31.42 74.43 5.04
N SER A 184 -31.09 75.50 5.75
CA SER A 184 -31.04 76.85 5.19
C SER A 184 -30.06 76.94 4.00
N SER A 185 -28.91 76.28 4.08
CA SER A 185 -27.92 76.24 2.98
C SER A 185 -28.48 75.67 1.67
N SER A 186 -29.39 74.70 1.74
CA SER A 186 -30.02 74.11 0.56
C SER A 186 -30.95 75.09 -0.18
N VAL A 187 -31.41 76.17 0.47
CA VAL A 187 -32.12 77.26 -0.21
C VAL A 187 -31.14 78.14 -0.99
N THR A 188 -29.97 78.45 -0.41
CA THR A 188 -28.91 79.20 -1.11
C THR A 188 -28.38 78.45 -2.32
N ASP A 189 -28.18 77.14 -2.22
CA ASP A 189 -27.69 76.32 -3.34
C ASP A 189 -28.69 76.25 -4.51
N VAL A 190 -30.00 76.31 -4.23
CA VAL A 190 -31.05 76.22 -5.27
C VAL A 190 -31.40 77.60 -5.85
N LEU A 191 -31.35 78.66 -5.04
CA LEU A 191 -31.73 80.02 -5.47
C LEU A 191 -30.53 80.94 -5.80
N GLU A 192 -29.29 80.50 -5.56
CA GLU A 192 -28.02 81.25 -5.76
C GLU A 192 -27.98 82.65 -5.12
N LEU A 193 -28.80 82.88 -4.07
CA LEU A 193 -28.93 84.17 -3.39
C LEU A 193 -28.40 84.09 -1.95
N PRO A 194 -27.65 85.10 -1.45
CA PRO A 194 -27.14 85.11 -0.09
C PRO A 194 -28.29 85.25 0.93
N LEU A 195 -28.30 84.37 1.92
CA LEU A 195 -29.29 84.40 3.00
C LEU A 195 -29.03 85.58 3.93
N LEU A 196 -29.99 86.52 4.01
CA LEU A 196 -29.89 87.72 4.85
C LEU A 196 -30.26 87.47 6.31
N THR A 197 -31.14 86.50 6.59
CA THR A 197 -31.56 86.13 7.95
C THR A 197 -32.27 84.77 7.95
N VAL A 198 -32.23 84.05 9.07
CA VAL A 198 -32.97 82.80 9.28
C VAL A 198 -33.98 83.05 10.40
N VAL A 199 -35.27 82.95 10.08
CA VAL A 199 -36.33 83.07 11.08
C VAL A 199 -36.46 81.72 11.81
N PRO A 200 -36.27 81.68 13.14
CA PRO A 200 -36.46 80.46 13.90
C PRO A 200 -37.92 80.00 13.82
N HIS A 201 -38.12 78.70 13.64
CA HIS A 201 -39.44 78.12 13.51
C HIS A 201 -40.23 78.30 14.83
N MET A 202 -41.34 79.04 14.77
CA MET A 202 -42.24 79.25 15.91
C MET A 202 -43.43 78.30 15.78
N ASN A 203 -43.55 77.35 16.70
CA ASN A 203 -44.60 76.33 16.67
C ASN A 203 -45.99 76.99 16.74
N SER A 204 -46.77 76.87 15.66
CA SER A 204 -48.15 77.37 15.62
C SER A 204 -49.13 76.29 16.09
N PRO A 205 -50.10 76.58 16.97
CA PRO A 205 -51.07 75.59 17.47
C PRO A 205 -51.94 74.93 16.38
N LYS A 206 -51.93 75.47 15.15
CA LYS A 206 -52.73 74.99 14.01
C LYS A 206 -51.89 74.28 12.93
N GLU A 207 -50.59 74.11 13.13
CA GLU A 207 -49.77 73.31 12.20
C GLU A 207 -50.15 71.83 12.32
N LYS A 208 -50.69 71.28 11.23
CA LYS A 208 -50.90 69.84 11.12
C LYS A 208 -49.52 69.20 10.91
N PRO A 209 -48.98 68.45 11.88
CA PRO A 209 -47.72 67.76 11.65
C PRO A 209 -47.92 66.79 10.47
N GLY A 210 -46.95 66.76 9.56
CA GLY A 210 -46.97 65.87 8.41
C GLY A 210 -47.24 64.43 8.85
N PHE A 211 -47.90 63.65 7.99
CA PHE A 211 -48.37 62.31 8.33
C PHE A 211 -47.27 61.39 8.92
N LEU A 212 -45.99 61.62 8.58
CA LEU A 212 -44.84 60.86 9.09
C LEU A 212 -44.14 61.46 10.33
N SER A 213 -44.48 62.67 10.79
CA SER A 213 -43.88 63.22 12.03
C SER A 213 -44.67 62.84 13.28
N LYS A 214 -45.84 62.21 13.13
CA LYS A 214 -46.55 61.58 14.25
C LYS A 214 -46.00 60.18 14.45
N PRO A 215 -45.70 59.74 15.69
CA PRO A 215 -45.23 58.38 15.94
C PRO A 215 -46.21 57.34 15.40
N SER A 216 -47.52 57.65 15.39
CA SER A 216 -48.56 56.80 14.81
C SER A 216 -48.34 56.45 13.34
N GLY A 217 -47.80 57.38 12.52
CA GLY A 217 -47.50 57.11 11.11
C GLY A 217 -46.40 56.07 10.95
N VAL A 218 -45.35 56.17 11.77
CA VAL A 218 -44.26 55.18 11.82
C VAL A 218 -44.79 53.82 12.26
N TRP A 219 -45.63 53.76 13.31
CA TRP A 219 -46.27 52.52 13.75
C TRP A 219 -47.16 51.88 12.68
N THR A 220 -47.89 52.67 11.88
CA THR A 220 -48.72 52.12 10.78
C THR A 220 -47.87 51.51 9.66
N VAL A 221 -46.75 52.14 9.30
CA VAL A 221 -45.83 51.61 8.28
C VAL A 221 -45.14 50.34 8.78
N VAL A 222 -44.65 50.33 10.02
CA VAL A 222 -44.05 49.15 10.65
C VAL A 222 -45.05 47.99 10.74
N GLY A 223 -46.30 48.28 11.13
CA GLY A 223 -47.37 47.28 11.18
C GLY A 223 -47.70 46.71 9.79
N CYS A 224 -47.72 47.54 8.75
CA CYS A 224 -47.99 47.11 7.38
C CYS A 224 -46.87 46.20 6.82
N VAL A 225 -45.61 46.50 7.12
CA VAL A 225 -44.46 45.66 6.75
C VAL A 225 -44.47 44.32 7.49
N LEU A 226 -44.80 44.32 8.79
CA LEU A 226 -44.98 43.10 9.58
C LEU A 226 -46.12 42.21 9.05
N ALA A 227 -47.25 42.82 8.66
CA ALA A 227 -48.37 42.11 8.08
C ALA A 227 -48.00 41.48 6.72
N LEU A 228 -47.25 42.19 5.87
CA LEU A 228 -46.74 41.67 4.60
C LEU A 228 -45.78 40.49 4.81
N TYR A 229 -44.88 40.57 5.80
CA TYR A 229 -43.98 39.48 6.13
C TYR A 229 -44.74 38.24 6.63
N MET A 230 -45.73 38.43 7.52
CA MET A 230 -46.62 37.36 7.97
C MET A 230 -47.33 36.68 6.80
N ILE A 231 -47.88 37.45 5.86
CA ILE A 231 -48.56 36.91 4.68
C ILE A 231 -47.62 36.04 3.83
N VAL A 232 -46.38 36.50 3.60
CA VAL A 232 -45.39 35.73 2.81
C VAL A 232 -44.99 34.43 3.53
N THR A 233 -44.82 34.46 4.85
CA THR A 233 -44.50 33.24 5.62
C THR A 233 -45.63 32.22 5.61
N VAL A 234 -46.88 32.68 5.72
CA VAL A 234 -48.07 31.82 5.61
C VAL A 234 -48.19 31.22 4.21
N LEU A 235 -47.96 32.02 3.16
CA LEU A 235 -48.00 31.55 1.78
C LEU A 235 -46.92 30.48 1.50
N LYS A 236 -45.71 30.68 2.04
CA LYS A 236 -44.62 29.69 1.95
C LYS A 236 -44.95 28.42 2.72
N PHE A 237 -45.55 28.53 3.91
CA PHE A 237 -46.01 27.37 4.69
C PHE A 237 -47.04 26.55 3.91
N ILE A 238 -47.99 27.22 3.27
CA ILE A 238 -48.99 26.58 2.40
C ILE A 238 -48.33 25.90 1.20
N LEU A 239 -47.41 26.57 0.49
CA LEU A 239 -46.68 25.95 -0.63
C LEU A 239 -45.82 24.76 -0.19
N SER A 240 -45.18 24.84 0.98
CA SER A 240 -44.39 23.74 1.54
C SER A 240 -45.26 22.55 1.95
N SER A 241 -46.45 22.80 2.51
CA SER A 241 -47.43 21.75 2.82
C SER A 241 -48.02 21.11 1.55
N ALA A 242 -48.21 21.89 0.49
CA ALA A 242 -48.65 21.38 -0.81
C ALA A 242 -47.57 20.53 -1.49
N GLY A 243 -46.29 20.85 -1.30
CA GLY A 243 -45.16 20.06 -1.81
C GLY A 243 -44.94 18.70 -1.13
N GLN A 244 -45.56 18.47 0.05
CA GLN A 244 -45.48 17.19 0.78
C GLN A 244 -46.66 16.24 0.48
N GLY A 245 -47.66 16.69 -0.30
CA GLY A 245 -48.88 15.93 -0.62
C GLY A 245 -48.88 15.18 -1.96
N GLY A 246 -47.75 15.15 -2.68
CA GLY A 246 -47.64 14.57 -4.03
C GLY A 246 -46.89 13.23 -4.12
N GLY A 247 -46.72 12.51 -3.01
CA GLY A 247 -45.94 11.27 -2.93
C GLY A 247 -46.73 10.10 -2.34
N ILE A 248 -47.91 9.81 -2.89
CA ILE A 248 -48.57 8.51 -2.74
C ILE A 248 -49.17 8.15 -4.09
N LEU A 249 -48.38 7.49 -4.92
CA LEU A 249 -48.72 6.45 -5.91
C LEU A 249 -47.44 6.09 -6.67
#